data_AF-A0AA42IH79-F1
#
_entry.id   AF-A0AA42IH79-F1
#
_cell.length_a   1.000
_cell.length_b   1.000
_cell.length_c   1.000
_cell.angle_alpha   90.00
_cell.angle_beta   90.00
_cell.angle_gamma   90.00
#
_symmetry.space_group_name_H-M   'P 1'
#
loop_
_entity.id
_entity.type
_entity.pdbx_description
1 polymer ?
#
loop_
_entity_poly.entity_id
_entity_poly.type
_entity_poly.pdbx_seq_one_letter_code
_entity_poly.pdbx_strand_id
1 'polypeptide(L)'
;MNLVDITYQQTGESTSVNNMGMRAMQTRAFQSRNSQYLLLKAPPASGKSRALMFLGLDKLHNQGLSKVIVAVPERSIGGSFVSTKLSESGFFADWDIKPENNLCTAGGDKSKVKAFKRFMEGTDQILVCTHATLRFAFEELEDYVFDNTLVAIDEFHHVSADADNILGTVLKSLMDNTTAHIVAMTGSYFRGDSVPVLTPEDEAKFDKVSFNYYEQLNGYSYLKSLGIGYHFYKGRYFAKDDEGVIAIAEVLDTDKKTIIHIPNVNSGESTKDKYDEVDAILEIIGEFVAKDPDTGIITVKRPDGKILKVADLVEEDGRDKVVEYLRNIKT
;
A
#
# COMPACT_ATOMS: atom_id res chain seq x y z
N MET A 1 29.98 -0.49 0.28
CA MET A 1 29.95 -1.66 1.18
C MET A 1 28.55 -1.74 1.75
N ASN A 2 27.88 -2.88 1.63
CA ASN A 2 26.56 -3.03 2.22
C ASN A 2 26.71 -3.09 3.75
N LEU A 3 25.90 -2.31 4.45
CA LEU A 3 25.77 -2.36 5.91
C LEU A 3 24.89 -3.53 6.35
N VAL A 4 24.01 -4.00 5.47
CA VAL A 4 23.17 -5.18 5.68
C VAL A 4 23.26 -6.05 4.43
N ASP A 5 23.65 -7.32 4.58
CA ASP A 5 23.59 -8.33 3.54
C ASP A 5 22.77 -9.52 4.05
N ILE A 6 21.64 -9.77 3.41
CA ILE A 6 20.73 -10.87 3.76
C ILE A 6 20.56 -11.73 2.52
N THR A 7 20.85 -13.03 2.67
CA THR A 7 20.55 -14.04 1.66
C THR A 7 19.21 -14.67 2.00
N TYR A 8 18.28 -14.64 1.06
CA TYR A 8 16.97 -15.27 1.24
C TYR A 8 17.02 -16.71 0.76
N GLN A 9 16.36 -17.59 1.51
CA GLN A 9 16.38 -19.03 1.23
C GLN A 9 15.50 -19.41 0.03
N GLN A 10 14.68 -18.48 -0.48
CA GLN A 10 13.75 -18.70 -1.59
C GLN A 10 12.81 -19.90 -1.37
N THR A 11 12.43 -20.17 -0.12
CA THR A 11 11.69 -21.39 0.24
C THR A 11 10.27 -21.44 -0.34
N GLY A 12 9.71 -20.30 -0.74
CA GLY A 12 8.33 -20.20 -1.22
C GLY A 12 7.26 -20.44 -0.15
N GLU A 13 7.65 -20.68 1.11
CA GLU A 13 6.70 -20.99 2.18
C GLU A 13 5.70 -19.86 2.44
N SER A 14 6.11 -18.59 2.33
CA SER A 14 5.18 -17.47 2.51
C SER A 14 4.26 -17.20 1.31
N THR A 15 4.51 -17.83 0.15
CA THR A 15 3.58 -17.84 -1.00
C THR A 15 2.74 -19.11 -1.07
N SER A 16 3.13 -20.18 -0.36
CA SER A 16 2.32 -21.38 -0.19
C SER A 16 0.98 -21.05 0.49
N VAL A 17 -0.08 -21.73 0.05
CA VAL A 17 -1.42 -21.56 0.59
C VAL A 17 -1.83 -22.79 1.39
N ASN A 18 -2.52 -22.59 2.51
CA ASN A 18 -3.10 -23.69 3.28
C ASN A 18 -4.38 -24.22 2.59
N ASN A 19 -5.04 -25.19 3.23
CA ASN A 19 -6.28 -25.82 2.71
C ASN A 19 -7.48 -24.86 2.56
N MET A 20 -7.36 -23.63 3.05
CA MET A 20 -8.35 -22.55 2.92
C MET A 20 -7.89 -21.45 1.94
N GLY A 21 -6.81 -21.69 1.18
CA GLY A 21 -6.28 -20.71 0.23
C GLY A 21 -5.51 -19.56 0.87
N MET A 22 -5.18 -19.65 2.16
CA MET A 22 -4.52 -18.57 2.90
C MET A 22 -2.99 -18.72 2.85
N ARG A 23 -2.30 -17.63 2.52
CA ARG A 23 -0.85 -17.51 2.73
C ARG A 23 -0.50 -17.39 4.21
N ALA A 24 0.79 -17.46 4.53
CA ALA A 24 1.28 -17.39 5.91
C ALA A 24 0.75 -16.17 6.69
N MET A 25 0.84 -14.96 6.11
CA MET A 25 0.34 -13.73 6.75
C MET A 25 -1.18 -13.78 6.99
N GLN A 26 -1.94 -14.24 6.00
CA GLN A 26 -3.40 -14.36 6.07
C GLN A 26 -3.82 -15.39 7.12
N THR A 27 -3.10 -16.52 7.21
CA THR A 27 -3.31 -17.55 8.23
C THR A 27 -3.07 -16.97 9.62
N ARG A 28 -1.97 -16.23 9.82
CA ARG A 28 -1.66 -15.59 11.10
C ARG A 28 -2.71 -14.57 11.50
N ALA A 29 -3.17 -13.73 10.58
CA ALA A 29 -4.28 -12.80 10.82
C ALA A 29 -5.56 -13.56 11.22
N PHE A 30 -5.90 -14.63 10.49
CA PHE A 30 -7.10 -15.43 10.74
C PHE A 30 -7.06 -16.22 12.06
N GLN A 31 -5.88 -16.54 12.60
CA GLN A 31 -5.78 -17.13 13.95
C GLN A 31 -6.30 -16.16 15.02
N SER A 32 -6.16 -14.85 14.81
CA SER A 32 -6.72 -13.79 15.66
C SER A 32 -8.14 -13.36 15.26
N ARG A 33 -8.87 -14.17 14.48
CA ARG A 33 -10.24 -13.81 14.03
C ARG A 33 -11.25 -13.55 15.15
N ASN A 34 -11.02 -14.08 16.35
CA ASN A 34 -11.92 -13.87 17.50
C ASN A 34 -11.72 -12.50 18.18
N SER A 35 -10.64 -11.78 17.86
CA SER A 35 -10.37 -10.46 18.42
C SER A 35 -11.49 -9.48 18.07
N GLN A 36 -11.97 -8.71 19.05
CA GLN A 36 -12.92 -7.64 18.79
C GLN A 36 -12.24 -6.48 18.06
N TYR A 37 -11.06 -6.10 18.56
CA TYR A 37 -10.20 -5.10 17.98
C TYR A 37 -8.88 -5.75 17.55
N LEU A 38 -8.59 -5.72 16.26
CA LEU A 38 -7.41 -6.35 15.66
C LEU A 38 -6.59 -5.31 14.91
N LEU A 39 -5.30 -5.23 15.23
CA LEU A 39 -4.34 -4.36 14.56
C LEU A 39 -3.37 -5.22 13.74
N LEU A 40 -3.53 -5.19 12.42
CA LEU A 40 -2.69 -5.90 11.46
C LEU A 40 -1.59 -4.98 10.93
N LYS A 41 -0.36 -5.22 11.39
CA LYS A 41 0.85 -4.50 10.95
C LYS A 41 1.56 -5.37 9.91
N ALA A 42 1.45 -5.03 8.64
CA ALA A 42 2.06 -5.83 7.57
C ALA A 42 2.47 -4.95 6.38
N PRO A 43 3.60 -5.22 5.70
CA PRO A 43 4.08 -4.35 4.65
C PRO A 43 3.14 -4.25 3.45
N PRO A 44 3.32 -3.25 2.56
CA PRO A 44 2.64 -3.19 1.28
C PRO A 44 2.80 -4.51 0.50
N ALA A 45 1.77 -4.90 -0.25
CA ALA A 45 1.73 -6.14 -1.04
C ALA A 45 1.84 -7.47 -0.24
N SER A 46 1.74 -7.44 1.10
CA SER A 46 1.67 -8.66 1.94
C SER A 46 0.36 -9.45 1.80
N GLY A 47 -0.66 -8.87 1.17
CA GLY A 47 -1.99 -9.47 1.02
C GLY A 47 -2.99 -9.11 2.13
N LYS A 48 -2.85 -7.92 2.74
CA LYS A 48 -3.74 -7.39 3.80
C LYS A 48 -5.22 -7.43 3.42
N SER A 49 -5.54 -6.98 2.19
CA SER A 49 -6.93 -6.95 1.71
C SER A 49 -7.55 -8.35 1.72
N ARG A 50 -6.82 -9.37 1.25
CA ARG A 50 -7.26 -10.76 1.28
C ARG A 50 -7.39 -11.28 2.71
N ALA A 51 -6.48 -10.93 3.63
CA ALA A 51 -6.60 -11.27 5.04
C ALA A 51 -7.89 -10.70 5.66
N LEU A 52 -8.21 -9.43 5.35
CA LEU A 52 -9.44 -8.80 5.79
C LEU A 52 -10.68 -9.52 5.26
N MET A 53 -10.69 -9.98 4.01
CA MET A 53 -11.84 -10.71 3.47
C MET A 53 -12.14 -11.97 4.28
N PHE A 54 -11.11 -12.75 4.62
CA PHE A 54 -11.28 -13.94 5.47
C PHE A 54 -11.81 -13.59 6.86
N LEU A 55 -11.24 -12.54 7.47
CA LEU A 55 -11.70 -12.05 8.78
C LEU A 55 -13.16 -11.59 8.72
N GLY A 56 -13.51 -10.76 7.73
CA GLY A 56 -14.86 -10.21 7.58
C GLY A 56 -15.91 -11.29 7.35
N LEU A 57 -15.62 -12.28 6.51
CA LEU A 57 -16.54 -13.40 6.29
C LEU A 57 -16.71 -14.27 7.55
N ASP A 58 -15.66 -14.51 8.32
CA ASP A 58 -15.77 -15.22 9.59
C ASP A 58 -16.56 -14.43 10.63
N LYS A 59 -16.39 -13.09 10.68
CA LYS A 59 -17.23 -12.21 11.50
C LYS A 59 -18.71 -12.34 11.14
N LEU A 60 -19.04 -12.29 9.85
CA LEU A 60 -20.42 -12.39 9.36
C LEU A 60 -21.04 -13.76 9.62
N HIS A 61 -20.35 -14.84 9.23
CA HIS A 61 -20.96 -16.17 9.18
C HIS A 61 -20.80 -16.97 10.47
N ASN A 62 -19.74 -16.73 11.26
CA ASN A 62 -19.41 -17.55 12.42
C ASN A 62 -19.46 -16.79 13.75
N GLN A 63 -19.50 -15.45 13.73
CA GLN A 63 -19.50 -14.64 14.96
C GLN A 63 -20.76 -13.77 15.11
N GLY A 64 -21.68 -13.82 14.15
CA GLY A 64 -22.99 -13.18 14.24
C GLY A 64 -23.02 -11.69 13.91
N LEU A 65 -21.94 -11.13 13.36
CA LEU A 65 -21.92 -9.75 12.89
C LEU A 65 -22.82 -9.59 11.67
N SER A 66 -23.49 -8.44 11.59
CA SER A 66 -24.49 -8.16 10.55
C SER A 66 -23.87 -7.61 9.27
N LYS A 67 -22.80 -6.80 9.40
CA LYS A 67 -22.20 -6.03 8.32
C LYS A 67 -20.68 -5.92 8.45
N VAL A 68 -20.02 -5.74 7.30
CA VAL A 68 -18.61 -5.40 7.15
C VAL A 68 -18.50 -4.13 6.33
N ILE A 69 -17.87 -3.12 6.89
CA ILE A 69 -17.58 -1.84 6.26
C ILE A 69 -16.07 -1.74 6.10
N VAL A 70 -15.59 -1.65 4.86
CA VAL A 70 -14.18 -1.44 4.56
C VAL A 70 -13.96 0.00 4.15
N ALA A 71 -13.14 0.72 4.90
CA ALA A 71 -12.73 2.08 4.63
C ALA A 71 -11.29 2.09 4.12
N VAL A 72 -11.07 2.70 2.95
CA VAL A 72 -9.75 2.83 2.31
C VAL A 72 -9.38 4.31 2.17
N PRO A 73 -8.08 4.68 2.09
CA PRO A 73 -7.71 6.10 1.98
C PRO A 73 -8.17 6.71 0.65
N GLU A 74 -8.13 5.95 -0.44
CA GLU A 74 -8.42 6.46 -1.78
C GLU A 74 -9.19 5.47 -2.66
N ARG A 75 -9.83 6.00 -3.71
CA ARG A 75 -10.66 5.23 -4.65
C ARG A 75 -9.89 4.13 -5.36
N SER A 76 -8.65 4.40 -5.77
CA SER A 76 -7.76 3.47 -6.46
C SER A 76 -7.51 2.19 -5.64
N ILE A 77 -7.42 2.33 -4.31
CA ILE A 77 -7.17 1.23 -3.38
C ILE A 77 -8.41 0.36 -3.18
N GLY A 78 -9.62 0.91 -3.35
CA GLY A 78 -10.88 0.16 -3.31
C GLY A 78 -10.92 -1.01 -4.30
N GLY A 79 -10.15 -0.93 -5.40
CA GLY A 79 -9.98 -2.04 -6.35
C GLY A 79 -9.36 -3.31 -5.74
N SER A 80 -8.67 -3.20 -4.61
CA SER A 80 -8.10 -4.35 -3.87
C SER A 80 -9.15 -5.19 -3.14
N PHE A 81 -10.39 -4.70 -3.04
CA PHE A 81 -11.48 -5.31 -2.29
C PHE A 81 -12.62 -5.81 -3.17
N VAL A 82 -12.44 -5.93 -4.48
CA VAL A 82 -13.47 -6.44 -5.41
C VAL A 82 -13.96 -7.85 -5.04
N SER A 83 -15.18 -8.18 -5.48
CA SER A 83 -15.75 -9.52 -5.27
C SER A 83 -14.76 -10.61 -5.68
N THR A 84 -14.56 -11.60 -4.81
CA THR A 84 -13.64 -12.70 -5.04
C THR A 84 -14.23 -14.02 -4.55
N LYS A 85 -14.09 -15.05 -5.38
CA LYS A 85 -14.47 -16.42 -5.04
C LYS A 85 -13.41 -17.12 -4.19
N LEU A 86 -13.51 -16.98 -2.87
CA LEU A 86 -12.58 -17.62 -1.94
C LEU A 86 -12.88 -19.12 -1.75
N SER A 87 -14.13 -19.53 -2.04
CA SER A 87 -14.54 -20.92 -2.02
C SER A 87 -13.81 -21.81 -3.02
N GLU A 88 -13.42 -21.25 -4.18
CA GLU A 88 -12.60 -21.96 -5.18
C GLU A 88 -11.22 -22.38 -4.62
N SER A 89 -10.74 -21.71 -3.57
CA SER A 89 -9.50 -22.04 -2.85
C SER A 89 -9.73 -22.77 -1.52
N GLY A 90 -10.95 -23.24 -1.25
CA GLY A 90 -11.28 -24.05 -0.07
C GLY A 90 -11.83 -23.29 1.14
N PHE A 91 -12.12 -21.98 1.02
CA PHE A 91 -12.79 -21.23 2.08
C PHE A 91 -14.31 -21.46 2.08
N PHE A 92 -15.01 -21.17 3.18
CA PHE A 92 -16.43 -21.53 3.32
C PHE A 92 -17.43 -20.55 2.68
N ALA A 93 -16.97 -19.37 2.26
CA ALA A 93 -17.81 -18.32 1.68
C ALA A 93 -17.03 -17.49 0.66
N ASP A 94 -17.75 -16.83 -0.23
CA ASP A 94 -17.18 -15.88 -1.19
C ASP A 94 -17.32 -14.45 -0.67
N TRP A 95 -16.35 -13.60 -1.03
CA TRP A 95 -16.44 -12.18 -0.78
C TRP A 95 -17.22 -11.54 -1.91
N ASP A 96 -18.47 -11.14 -1.66
CA ASP A 96 -19.31 -10.51 -2.68
C ASP A 96 -19.78 -9.12 -2.27
N ILE A 97 -19.47 -8.13 -3.10
CA ILE A 97 -19.90 -6.74 -2.93
C ILE A 97 -20.78 -6.39 -4.11
N LYS A 98 -22.03 -6.04 -3.81
CA LYS A 98 -22.93 -5.49 -4.81
C LYS A 98 -22.37 -4.18 -5.38
N PRO A 99 -22.48 -3.92 -6.69
CA PRO A 99 -21.94 -2.72 -7.33
C PRO A 99 -22.33 -1.42 -6.62
N GLU A 100 -23.57 -1.31 -6.15
CA GLU A 100 -24.11 -0.17 -5.41
C GLU A 100 -23.51 0.06 -4.01
N ASN A 101 -22.82 -0.94 -3.44
CA ASN A 101 -22.13 -0.84 -2.16
C ASN A 101 -20.62 -0.65 -2.31
N ASN A 102 -20.13 -0.52 -3.55
CA ASN A 102 -18.78 -0.03 -3.82
C ASN A 102 -18.82 1.50 -4.02
N LEU A 103 -18.61 2.22 -2.93
CA LEU A 103 -18.61 3.69 -2.89
C LEU A 103 -17.26 4.31 -3.28
N CYS A 104 -16.29 3.50 -3.71
CA CYS A 104 -15.00 3.95 -4.25
C CYS A 104 -15.07 4.36 -5.73
N THR A 105 -16.27 4.59 -6.27
CA THR A 105 -16.53 5.01 -7.64
C THR A 105 -16.66 6.54 -7.77
N ALA A 106 -16.78 7.04 -9.01
CA ALA A 106 -17.05 8.46 -9.27
C ALA A 106 -18.42 8.88 -8.71
N GLY A 107 -18.50 10.10 -8.15
CA GLY A 107 -19.70 10.62 -7.48
C GLY A 107 -19.34 11.61 -6.36
N GLY A 108 -20.30 12.45 -5.99
CA GLY A 108 -20.14 13.44 -4.93
C GLY A 108 -20.46 12.88 -3.53
N ASP A 109 -19.84 13.43 -2.49
CA ASP A 109 -19.90 12.85 -1.13
C ASP A 109 -21.32 12.71 -0.58
N LYS A 110 -22.20 13.70 -0.82
CA LYS A 110 -23.62 13.61 -0.41
C LYS A 110 -24.34 12.38 -0.96
N SER A 111 -24.07 12.01 -2.21
CA SER A 111 -24.66 10.80 -2.80
C SER A 111 -24.11 9.52 -2.18
N LYS A 112 -22.82 9.52 -1.80
CA LYS A 112 -22.16 8.39 -1.15
C LYS A 112 -22.64 8.20 0.29
N VAL A 113 -22.80 9.28 1.05
CA VAL A 113 -23.39 9.23 2.41
C VAL A 113 -24.81 8.65 2.35
N LYS A 114 -25.64 9.10 1.40
CA LYS A 114 -26.98 8.51 1.22
C LYS A 114 -26.93 7.02 0.89
N ALA A 115 -25.99 6.59 0.03
CA ALA A 115 -25.81 5.17 -0.29
C ALA A 115 -25.33 4.36 0.92
N PHE A 116 -24.45 4.94 1.76
CA PHE A 116 -23.99 4.36 3.01
C PHE A 116 -25.17 4.16 3.99
N LYS A 117 -26.01 5.19 4.19
CA LYS A 117 -27.20 5.09 5.05
C LYS A 117 -28.16 3.98 4.58
N ARG A 118 -28.43 3.95 3.28
CA ARG A 118 -29.23 2.88 2.65
C ARG A 118 -28.61 1.49 2.91
N PHE A 119 -27.29 1.36 2.85
CA PHE A 119 -26.61 0.11 3.16
C PHE A 119 -26.80 -0.29 4.63
N MET A 120 -26.70 0.66 5.57
CA MET A 120 -26.90 0.41 7.00
C MET A 120 -28.35 -0.04 7.31
N GLU A 121 -29.33 0.55 6.64
CA GLU A 121 -30.76 0.18 6.78
C GLU A 121 -31.12 -1.12 6.03
N GLY A 122 -30.33 -1.49 5.03
CA GLY A 122 -30.58 -2.65 4.16
C GLY A 122 -30.11 -3.99 4.72
N THR A 123 -30.29 -5.05 3.93
CA THR A 123 -29.86 -6.42 4.28
C THR A 123 -28.48 -6.80 3.72
N ASP A 124 -27.89 -5.93 2.90
CA ASP A 124 -26.56 -6.16 2.34
C ASP A 124 -25.50 -6.18 3.46
N GLN A 125 -24.50 -7.05 3.29
CA GLN A 125 -23.55 -7.34 4.35
C GLN A 125 -22.19 -6.67 4.17
N ILE A 126 -21.78 -6.31 2.96
CA ILE A 126 -20.43 -5.79 2.70
C ILE A 126 -20.50 -4.48 1.92
N LEU A 127 -19.79 -3.47 2.40
CA LEU A 127 -19.62 -2.17 1.77
C LEU A 127 -18.15 -1.76 1.76
N VAL A 128 -17.71 -1.12 0.67
CA VAL A 128 -16.37 -0.53 0.54
C VAL A 128 -16.52 0.95 0.25
N CYS A 129 -15.81 1.79 0.99
CA CYS A 129 -15.87 3.25 0.85
C CYS A 129 -14.52 3.92 1.16
N THR A 130 -14.42 5.23 0.91
CA THR A 130 -13.24 5.99 1.33
C THR A 130 -13.32 6.38 2.80
N HIS A 131 -12.19 6.68 3.44
CA HIS A 131 -12.14 7.26 4.80
C HIS A 131 -13.03 8.49 4.93
N ALA A 132 -13.01 9.37 3.92
CA ALA A 132 -13.87 10.55 3.89
C ALA A 132 -15.37 10.19 3.88
N THR A 133 -15.76 9.15 3.12
CA THR A 133 -17.16 8.71 3.07
C THR A 133 -17.61 8.15 4.42
N LEU A 134 -16.79 7.32 5.07
CA LEU A 134 -17.07 6.80 6.41
C LEU A 134 -17.23 7.95 7.41
N ARG A 135 -16.31 8.91 7.41
CA ARG A 135 -16.38 10.10 8.27
C ARG A 135 -17.69 10.86 8.10
N PHE A 136 -18.02 11.25 6.87
CA PHE A 136 -19.24 12.01 6.60
C PHE A 136 -20.51 11.21 6.91
N ALA A 137 -20.50 9.89 6.71
CA ALA A 137 -21.63 9.04 7.09
C ALA A 137 -21.79 8.97 8.62
N PHE A 138 -20.68 8.87 9.36
CA PHE A 138 -20.67 8.83 10.82
C PHE A 138 -21.20 10.13 11.44
N GLU A 139 -20.88 11.30 10.86
CA GLU A 139 -21.41 12.60 11.32
C GLU A 139 -22.94 12.70 11.23
N GLU A 140 -23.58 11.92 10.35
CA GLU A 140 -25.02 11.94 10.14
C GLU A 140 -25.76 10.67 10.62
N LEU A 141 -25.06 9.76 11.30
CA LEU A 141 -25.60 8.51 11.84
C LEU A 141 -25.35 8.46 13.34
N GLU A 142 -26.28 7.84 14.06
CA GLU A 142 -26.11 7.59 15.49
C GLU A 142 -25.17 6.40 15.72
N ASP A 143 -24.35 6.45 16.78
CA ASP A 143 -23.32 5.43 17.08
C ASP A 143 -23.89 4.00 17.10
N TYR A 144 -25.06 3.78 17.72
CA TYR A 144 -25.68 2.46 17.84
C TYR A 144 -25.98 1.78 16.49
N VAL A 145 -26.02 2.54 15.39
CA VAL A 145 -26.22 1.98 14.04
C VAL A 145 -25.03 1.09 13.64
N PHE A 146 -23.87 1.27 14.26
CA PHE A 146 -22.68 0.45 14.04
C PHE A 146 -22.59 -0.75 14.99
N ASP A 147 -23.56 -0.96 15.89
CA ASP A 147 -23.61 -2.14 16.74
C ASP A 147 -23.60 -3.43 15.92
N ASN A 148 -22.85 -4.43 16.40
CA ASN A 148 -22.72 -5.72 15.75
C ASN A 148 -22.27 -5.63 14.27
N THR A 149 -21.41 -4.66 13.96
CA THR A 149 -20.77 -4.52 12.64
C THR A 149 -19.25 -4.66 12.76
N LEU A 150 -18.58 -4.99 11.65
CA LEU A 150 -17.13 -4.90 11.51
C LEU A 150 -16.80 -3.62 10.75
N VAL A 151 -16.04 -2.72 11.36
CA VAL A 151 -15.45 -1.55 10.69
C VAL A 151 -13.96 -1.82 10.48
N ALA A 152 -13.56 -1.96 9.22
CA ALA A 152 -12.19 -2.19 8.83
C ALA A 152 -11.58 -0.95 8.20
N ILE A 153 -10.41 -0.54 8.67
CA ILE A 153 -9.72 0.67 8.23
C ILE A 153 -8.37 0.28 7.65
N ASP A 154 -8.21 0.46 6.34
CA ASP A 154 -6.94 0.23 5.64
C ASP A 154 -6.05 1.47 5.67
N GLU A 155 -4.74 1.28 5.59
CA GLU A 155 -3.73 2.32 5.77
C GLU A 155 -4.04 3.25 6.96
N PHE A 156 -4.29 2.61 8.10
CA PHE A 156 -4.69 3.23 9.35
C PHE A 156 -3.77 4.37 9.80
N HIS A 157 -2.51 4.42 9.35
CA HIS A 157 -1.61 5.52 9.67
C HIS A 157 -1.98 6.86 9.01
N HIS A 158 -2.72 6.87 7.90
CA HIS A 158 -3.20 8.13 7.27
C HIS A 158 -4.30 8.82 8.08
N VAL A 159 -5.05 8.06 8.88
CA VAL A 159 -6.17 8.51 9.74
C VAL A 159 -5.73 9.63 10.69
N SER A 160 -4.46 9.59 11.12
CA SER A 160 -3.89 10.51 12.10
C SER A 160 -3.01 11.62 11.51
N ALA A 161 -2.79 11.62 10.19
CA ALA A 161 -1.91 12.57 9.51
C ALA A 161 -2.65 13.82 9.01
N ASP A 162 -3.98 13.77 8.88
CA ASP A 162 -4.78 14.96 8.62
C ASP A 162 -4.84 15.84 9.86
N ALA A 163 -4.68 17.15 9.66
CA ALA A 163 -4.61 18.17 10.71
C ALA A 163 -5.85 18.24 11.62
N ASP A 164 -6.95 17.58 11.21
CA ASP A 164 -8.10 17.27 12.03
C ASP A 164 -8.24 15.74 12.10
N ASN A 165 -7.81 15.13 13.21
CA ASN A 165 -7.84 13.68 13.49
C ASN A 165 -9.29 13.14 13.68
N ILE A 166 -10.20 13.47 12.76
CA ILE A 166 -11.63 13.21 12.86
C ILE A 166 -11.90 11.71 12.76
N LEU A 167 -11.12 10.97 11.96
CA LEU A 167 -11.30 9.52 11.85
C LEU A 167 -10.79 8.78 13.12
N GLY A 168 -9.83 9.35 13.86
CA GLY A 168 -9.49 8.90 15.20
C GLY A 168 -10.64 9.10 16.20
N THR A 169 -11.39 10.21 16.07
CA THR A 169 -12.62 10.43 16.86
C THR A 169 -13.70 9.40 16.54
N VAL A 170 -13.93 9.11 15.25
CA VAL A 170 -14.88 8.06 14.81
C VAL A 170 -14.51 6.73 15.46
N LEU A 171 -13.24 6.34 15.37
CA LEU A 171 -12.76 5.09 15.96
C LEU A 171 -13.01 5.04 17.47
N LYS A 172 -12.66 6.10 18.18
CA LYS A 172 -12.87 6.18 19.63
C LYS A 172 -14.35 6.07 19.99
N SER A 173 -15.22 6.76 19.26
CA SER A 173 -16.68 6.69 19.45
C SER A 173 -17.19 5.27 19.23
N LEU A 174 -16.74 4.59 18.16
CA LEU A 174 -17.07 3.18 17.91
C LEU A 174 -16.62 2.27 19.07
N MET A 175 -15.41 2.47 19.59
CA MET A 175 -14.88 1.65 20.70
C MET A 175 -15.58 1.90 22.03
N ASP A 176 -15.95 3.15 22.32
CA ASP A 176 -16.48 3.54 23.63
C ASP A 176 -18.02 3.39 23.69
N ASN A 177 -18.73 3.53 22.57
CA ASN A 177 -20.19 3.64 22.54
C ASN A 177 -20.91 2.51 21.79
N THR A 178 -20.19 1.56 21.17
CA THR A 178 -20.81 0.51 20.34
C THR A 178 -20.21 -0.86 20.63
N THR A 179 -20.87 -1.89 20.10
CA THR A 179 -20.40 -3.28 20.05
C THR A 179 -19.66 -3.61 18.74
N ALA A 180 -19.27 -2.60 17.96
CA ALA A 180 -18.59 -2.79 16.70
C ALA A 180 -17.24 -3.50 16.91
N HIS A 181 -16.93 -4.41 15.99
CA HIS A 181 -15.59 -4.94 15.84
C HIS A 181 -14.77 -4.02 14.95
N ILE A 182 -13.46 -3.95 15.20
CA ILE A 182 -12.56 -3.11 14.42
C ILE A 182 -11.37 -3.95 13.92
N VAL A 183 -11.06 -3.81 12.64
CA VAL A 183 -9.80 -4.30 12.06
C VAL A 183 -9.05 -3.10 11.47
N ALA A 184 -7.98 -2.68 12.13
CA ALA A 184 -7.09 -1.64 11.64
C ALA A 184 -5.89 -2.29 10.94
N MET A 185 -5.58 -1.87 9.71
CA MET A 185 -4.47 -2.41 8.92
C MET A 185 -3.49 -1.31 8.54
N THR A 186 -2.19 -1.57 8.62
CA THR A 186 -1.19 -0.56 8.24
C THR A 186 0.14 -1.17 7.77
N GLY A 187 0.74 -0.53 6.75
CA GLY A 187 2.10 -0.79 6.25
C GLY A 187 3.22 -0.23 7.13
N SER A 188 2.99 0.92 7.77
CA SER A 188 3.90 1.58 8.70
C SER A 188 3.11 2.05 9.92
N TYR A 189 3.54 1.66 11.11
CA TYR A 189 2.80 2.03 12.33
C TYR A 189 3.08 3.47 12.77
N PHE A 190 4.24 4.00 12.40
CA PHE A 190 4.61 5.38 12.68
C PHE A 190 4.19 6.28 11.51
N ARG A 191 3.69 7.46 11.86
CA ARG A 191 3.63 8.60 10.94
C ARG A 191 5.06 9.00 10.52
N GLY A 192 5.18 9.74 9.42
CA GLY A 192 6.49 10.30 9.00
C GLY A 192 7.16 11.19 10.07
N ASP A 193 6.42 11.63 11.09
CA ASP A 193 6.88 12.38 12.27
C ASP A 193 7.06 11.52 13.55
N SER A 194 6.99 10.19 13.44
CA SER A 194 7.16 9.22 14.55
C SER A 194 6.11 9.24 15.66
N VAL A 195 4.97 9.92 15.48
CA VAL A 195 3.90 9.93 16.48
C VAL A 195 2.97 8.72 16.30
N PRO A 196 2.57 8.03 17.40
CA PRO A 196 1.61 6.93 17.34
C PRO A 196 0.23 7.37 16.82
N VAL A 197 -0.43 6.48 16.06
CA VAL A 197 -1.77 6.69 15.49
C VAL A 197 -2.86 6.64 16.57
N LEU A 198 -2.67 5.78 17.58
CA LEU A 198 -3.54 5.60 18.74
C LEU A 198 -2.82 6.01 20.01
N THR A 199 -3.60 6.38 21.04
CA THR A 199 -3.07 6.47 22.41
C THR A 199 -2.57 5.09 22.85
N PRO A 200 -1.55 5.00 23.72
CA PRO A 200 -1.11 3.71 24.27
C PRO A 200 -2.24 2.92 24.93
N GLU A 201 -3.17 3.61 25.59
CA GLU A 201 -4.33 3.02 26.26
C GLU A 201 -5.31 2.38 25.26
N ASP A 202 -5.60 3.07 24.15
CA ASP A 202 -6.47 2.53 23.12
C ASP A 202 -5.78 1.41 22.32
N GLU A 203 -4.50 1.56 22.00
CA GLU A 203 -3.73 0.51 21.31
C GLU A 203 -3.63 -0.78 22.15
N ALA A 204 -3.62 -0.67 23.49
CA ALA A 204 -3.60 -1.82 24.38
C ALA A 204 -4.89 -2.67 24.31
N LYS A 205 -6.00 -2.08 23.83
CA LYS A 205 -7.26 -2.81 23.60
C LYS A 205 -7.22 -3.68 22.33
N PHE A 206 -6.25 -3.47 21.44
CA PHE A 206 -6.10 -4.23 20.20
C PHE A 206 -5.19 -5.43 20.36
N ASP A 207 -5.65 -6.59 19.89
CA ASP A 207 -4.75 -7.70 19.59
C ASP A 207 -3.89 -7.33 18.38
N LYS A 208 -2.59 -7.65 18.43
CA LYS A 208 -1.62 -7.20 17.42
C LYS A 208 -1.09 -8.38 16.64
N VAL A 209 -1.29 -8.36 15.33
CA VAL A 209 -0.66 -9.29 14.40
C VAL A 209 0.35 -8.52 13.57
N SER A 210 1.62 -8.92 13.69
CA SER A 210 2.71 -8.32 12.91
C SER A 210 3.27 -9.32 11.91
N PHE A 211 3.52 -8.83 10.70
CA PHE A 211 4.26 -9.49 9.65
C PHE A 211 5.37 -8.54 9.23
N ASN A 212 6.62 -8.99 9.18
CA ASN A 212 7.73 -8.10 8.87
C ASN A 212 8.14 -8.20 7.39
N TYR A 213 8.92 -7.22 6.93
CA TYR A 213 9.44 -7.17 5.56
C TYR A 213 10.27 -8.41 5.21
N TYR A 214 11.05 -8.95 6.14
CA TYR A 214 11.89 -10.13 5.88
C TYR A 214 11.05 -11.38 5.61
N GLU A 215 9.96 -11.60 6.35
CA GLU A 215 9.03 -12.71 6.13
C GLU A 215 8.36 -12.59 4.75
N GLN A 216 8.03 -11.37 4.32
CA GLN A 216 7.45 -11.13 3.00
C GLN A 216 8.47 -11.32 1.87
N LEU A 217 9.67 -10.75 2.02
CA LEU A 217 10.72 -10.79 1.00
C LEU A 217 11.26 -12.22 0.80
N ASN A 218 11.28 -13.05 1.85
CA ASN A 218 11.59 -14.49 1.73
C ASN A 218 10.63 -15.25 0.80
N GLY A 219 9.42 -14.73 0.57
CA GLY A 219 8.44 -15.36 -0.32
C GLY A 219 8.66 -15.13 -1.81
N TYR A 220 9.54 -14.19 -2.17
CA TYR A 220 9.69 -13.77 -3.55
C TYR A 220 10.54 -14.77 -4.33
N SER A 221 9.96 -15.37 -5.37
CA SER A 221 10.62 -16.41 -6.18
C SER A 221 11.94 -15.96 -6.80
N TYR A 222 12.05 -14.68 -7.16
CA TYR A 222 13.22 -14.14 -7.87
C TYR A 222 14.16 -13.31 -6.98
N LEU A 223 13.80 -13.04 -5.72
CA LEU A 223 14.63 -12.26 -4.80
C LEU A 223 15.62 -13.18 -4.07
N LYS A 224 16.88 -13.15 -4.50
CA LYS A 224 17.94 -14.01 -3.94
C LYS A 224 18.59 -13.43 -2.69
N SER A 225 18.80 -12.11 -2.68
CA SER A 225 19.45 -11.41 -1.58
C SER A 225 19.01 -9.95 -1.54
N LEU A 226 19.10 -9.34 -0.36
CA LEU A 226 18.96 -7.90 -0.17
C LEU A 226 20.24 -7.37 0.45
N GLY A 227 20.88 -6.45 -0.27
CA GLY A 227 21.98 -5.64 0.22
C GLY A 227 21.51 -4.21 0.42
N ILE A 228 21.81 -3.61 1.57
CA ILE A 228 21.54 -2.18 1.84
C ILE A 228 22.88 -1.49 2.08
N GLY A 229 23.24 -0.56 1.21
CA GLY A 229 24.43 0.29 1.33
C GLY A 229 24.05 1.75 1.54
N TYR A 230 24.78 2.44 2.40
CA TYR A 230 24.69 3.89 2.56
C TYR A 230 25.96 4.52 1.99
N HIS A 231 25.78 5.50 1.12
CA HIS A 231 26.86 6.19 0.42
C HIS A 231 26.77 7.68 0.74
N PHE A 232 27.75 8.17 1.50
CA PHE A 232 27.82 9.58 1.87
C PHE A 232 28.45 10.37 0.74
N TYR A 233 27.89 11.54 0.45
CA TYR A 233 28.39 12.47 -0.55
C TYR A 233 28.27 13.90 -0.04
N LYS A 234 28.98 14.83 -0.70
CA LYS A 234 28.87 16.27 -0.46
C LYS A 234 28.22 16.94 -1.68
N GLY A 235 27.47 18.01 -1.46
CA GLY A 235 26.82 18.75 -2.54
C GLY A 235 25.66 17.99 -3.18
N ARG A 236 25.54 18.06 -4.51
CA ARG A 236 24.49 17.37 -5.28
C ARG A 236 25.02 16.03 -5.79
N TYR A 237 24.25 14.96 -5.64
CA TYR A 237 24.71 13.59 -5.93
C TYR A 237 25.04 13.33 -7.41
N PHE A 238 24.49 14.14 -8.32
CA PHE A 238 24.71 14.08 -9.76
C PHE A 238 25.70 15.14 -10.27
N ALA A 239 26.25 15.98 -9.38
CA ALA A 239 27.26 16.98 -9.74
C ALA A 239 28.63 16.55 -9.24
N LYS A 240 29.69 17.13 -9.84
CA LYS A 240 31.05 16.99 -9.34
C LYS A 240 31.19 17.76 -8.03
N ASP A 241 31.79 17.12 -7.04
CA ASP A 241 32.25 17.80 -5.83
C ASP A 241 33.62 18.49 -6.05
N ASP A 242 34.16 19.07 -4.97
CA ASP A 242 35.46 19.75 -4.98
C ASP A 242 36.64 18.83 -5.36
N GLU A 243 36.44 17.51 -5.28
CA GLU A 243 37.42 16.47 -5.64
C GLU A 243 37.18 15.92 -7.06
N GLY A 244 36.15 16.42 -7.75
CA GLY A 244 35.78 16.02 -9.11
C GLY A 244 34.96 14.73 -9.19
N VAL A 245 34.48 14.22 -8.05
CA VAL A 245 33.71 12.97 -7.95
C VAL A 245 32.22 13.25 -8.16
N ILE A 246 31.55 12.40 -8.95
CA ILE A 246 30.10 12.42 -9.11
C ILE A 246 29.53 11.25 -8.31
N ALA A 247 28.85 11.53 -7.20
CA ALA A 247 28.49 10.50 -6.23
C ALA A 247 27.64 9.37 -6.79
N ILE A 248 26.68 9.66 -7.68
CA ILE A 248 25.85 8.60 -8.29
C ILE A 248 26.64 7.74 -9.26
N ALA A 249 27.68 8.28 -9.92
CA ALA A 249 28.54 7.51 -10.82
C ALA A 249 29.33 6.43 -10.06
N GLU A 250 29.64 6.65 -8.79
CA GLU A 250 30.34 5.67 -7.94
C GLU A 250 29.48 4.45 -7.56
N VAL A 251 28.15 4.56 -7.66
CA VAL A 251 27.22 3.51 -7.22
C VAL A 251 26.35 2.96 -8.34
N LEU A 252 26.19 3.70 -9.44
CA LEU A 252 25.33 3.33 -10.55
C LEU A 252 26.02 2.32 -11.47
N ASP A 253 25.74 1.04 -11.23
CA ASP A 253 26.12 -0.05 -12.12
C ASP A 253 25.09 -0.21 -13.25
N THR A 254 25.41 0.34 -14.42
CA THR A 254 24.52 0.28 -15.61
C THR A 254 24.58 -1.05 -16.35
N ASP A 255 25.36 -2.03 -15.88
CA ASP A 255 25.28 -3.41 -16.35
C ASP A 255 24.17 -4.22 -15.66
N LYS A 256 23.59 -3.66 -14.58
CA LYS A 256 22.42 -4.21 -13.89
C LYS A 256 21.12 -3.51 -14.32
N LYS A 257 20.00 -4.22 -14.15
CA LYS A 257 18.67 -3.58 -14.21
C LYS A 257 18.52 -2.71 -12.96
N THR A 258 18.36 -1.42 -13.16
CA THR A 258 18.40 -0.43 -12.08
C THR A 258 17.15 0.43 -12.10
N ILE A 259 16.60 0.68 -10.91
CA ILE A 259 15.54 1.68 -10.68
C ILE A 259 16.20 2.79 -9.87
N ILE A 260 16.08 4.03 -10.37
CA ILE A 260 16.55 5.22 -9.67
C ILE A 260 15.31 5.95 -9.15
N HIS A 261 15.27 6.21 -7.85
CA HIS A 261 14.21 6.99 -7.23
C HIS A 261 14.68 8.42 -7.04
N ILE A 262 13.99 9.38 -7.68
CA ILE A 262 14.22 10.81 -7.48
C ILE A 262 13.24 11.31 -6.41
N PRO A 263 13.72 11.92 -5.31
CA PRO A 263 12.85 12.41 -4.23
C PRO A 263 11.82 13.42 -4.72
N ASN A 264 10.66 13.45 -4.05
CA ASN A 264 9.63 14.46 -4.33
C ASN A 264 10.19 15.87 -4.10
N VAL A 265 9.79 16.84 -4.93
CA VAL A 265 10.23 18.26 -4.81
C VAL A 265 9.95 18.88 -3.45
N ASN A 266 9.02 18.37 -2.66
CA ASN A 266 8.73 18.83 -1.30
C ASN A 266 9.67 18.22 -0.24
N SER A 267 10.43 17.17 -0.57
CA SER A 267 11.41 16.53 0.32
C SER A 267 12.57 17.49 0.64
N GLY A 268 13.19 17.33 1.80
CA GLY A 268 14.41 18.06 2.16
C GLY A 268 15.62 17.65 1.31
N GLU A 269 15.54 16.46 0.72
CA GLU A 269 16.56 15.73 -0.03
C GLU A 269 16.46 15.96 -1.55
N SER A 270 15.42 16.67 -2.01
CA SER A 270 15.26 17.03 -3.42
C SER A 270 16.08 18.27 -3.75
N THR A 271 16.62 18.34 -4.97
CA THR A 271 17.26 19.56 -5.46
C THR A 271 16.26 20.63 -5.92
N LYS A 272 14.96 20.36 -5.79
CA LYS A 272 13.81 21.15 -6.26
C LYS A 272 13.69 21.21 -7.79
N ASP A 273 14.60 20.60 -8.52
CA ASP A 273 14.58 20.50 -9.98
C ASP A 273 14.72 19.04 -10.44
N LYS A 274 13.58 18.35 -10.47
CA LYS A 274 13.54 16.91 -10.79
C LYS A 274 13.89 16.60 -12.26
N TYR A 275 13.73 17.55 -13.18
CA TYR A 275 14.00 17.33 -14.61
C TYR A 275 15.49 17.47 -14.90
N ASP A 276 16.12 18.51 -14.34
CA ASP A 276 17.59 18.65 -14.37
C ASP A 276 18.28 17.43 -13.72
N GLU A 277 17.70 16.85 -12.66
CA GLU A 277 18.20 15.61 -12.05
C GLU A 277 18.20 14.43 -13.04
N VAL A 278 17.14 14.24 -13.83
CA VAL A 278 17.07 13.17 -14.83
C VAL A 278 18.09 13.39 -15.93
N ASP A 279 18.16 14.60 -16.47
CA ASP A 279 19.07 14.93 -17.57
C ASP A 279 20.54 14.74 -17.16
N ALA A 280 20.92 15.20 -15.96
CA ALA A 280 22.27 14.99 -15.45
C ALA A 280 22.61 13.50 -15.28
N ILE A 281 21.65 12.67 -14.83
CA ILE A 281 21.85 11.22 -14.71
C ILE A 281 22.01 10.58 -16.10
N LEU A 282 21.22 10.99 -17.09
CA LEU A 282 21.35 10.50 -18.47
C LEU A 282 22.73 10.82 -19.04
N GLU A 283 23.23 12.05 -18.83
CA GLU A 283 24.58 12.46 -19.24
C GLU A 283 25.69 11.64 -18.57
N ILE A 284 25.53 11.30 -17.28
CA ILE A 284 26.46 10.43 -16.55
C ILE A 284 26.47 9.01 -17.14
N ILE A 285 25.32 8.50 -17.57
CA ILE A 285 25.19 7.17 -18.18
C ILE A 285 25.84 7.13 -19.57
N GLY A 286 25.62 8.16 -20.38
CA GLY A 286 26.21 8.23 -21.72
C GLY A 286 25.53 9.23 -22.65
N GLU A 287 25.76 9.05 -23.95
CA GLU A 287 25.26 9.93 -24.99
C GLU A 287 23.78 9.61 -25.31
N PHE A 288 22.92 10.63 -25.28
CA PHE A 288 21.55 10.51 -25.78
C PHE A 288 21.54 10.16 -27.28
N VAL A 289 20.79 9.13 -27.66
CA VAL A 289 20.66 8.70 -29.05
C VAL A 289 19.30 9.10 -29.63
N ALA A 290 18.21 8.72 -28.95
CA ALA A 290 16.85 8.96 -29.42
C ALA A 290 15.84 8.77 -28.29
N LYS A 291 14.66 9.40 -28.42
CA LYS A 291 13.46 9.11 -27.63
C LYS A 291 12.39 8.59 -28.58
N ASP A 292 11.90 7.39 -28.33
CA ASP A 292 10.85 6.77 -29.14
C ASP A 292 9.53 7.54 -28.94
N PRO A 293 8.90 8.08 -30.01
CA PRO A 293 7.72 8.94 -29.88
C PRO A 293 6.44 8.17 -29.51
N ASP A 294 6.40 6.86 -29.77
CA ASP A 294 5.24 6.01 -29.53
C ASP A 294 5.26 5.48 -28.09
N THR A 295 6.44 5.12 -27.58
CA THR A 295 6.61 4.51 -26.25
C THR A 295 7.16 5.45 -25.19
N GLY A 296 7.81 6.55 -25.59
CA GLY A 296 8.49 7.48 -24.69
C GLY A 296 9.86 6.99 -24.19
N ILE A 297 10.33 5.81 -24.63
CA ILE A 297 11.58 5.20 -24.14
C ILE A 297 12.80 5.94 -24.70
N ILE A 298 13.71 6.30 -23.80
CA ILE A 298 14.98 6.97 -24.12
C ILE A 298 16.04 5.92 -24.41
N THR A 299 16.81 6.14 -25.48
CA THR A 299 17.96 5.33 -25.86
C THR A 299 19.23 6.10 -25.54
N VAL A 300 20.10 5.50 -24.72
CA VAL A 300 21.38 6.08 -24.32
C VAL A 300 22.51 5.14 -24.74
N LYS A 301 23.59 5.70 -25.31
CA LYS A 301 24.80 4.97 -25.70
C LYS A 301 25.91 5.25 -24.68
N ARG A 302 26.32 4.21 -23.97
CA ARG A 302 27.45 4.26 -23.05
C ARG A 302 28.78 4.52 -23.78
N PRO A 303 29.82 5.00 -23.09
CA PRO A 303 31.16 5.19 -23.67
C PRO A 303 31.79 3.92 -24.27
N ASP A 304 31.43 2.74 -23.75
CA ASP A 304 31.87 1.43 -24.27
C ASP A 304 31.06 0.95 -25.50
N GLY A 305 30.12 1.76 -25.97
CA GLY A 305 29.26 1.48 -27.12
C GLY A 305 27.99 0.69 -26.80
N LYS A 306 27.78 0.26 -25.54
CA LYS A 306 26.56 -0.46 -25.16
C LYS A 306 25.34 0.47 -25.21
N ILE A 307 24.25 -0.03 -25.79
CA ILE A 307 22.97 0.69 -25.88
C ILE A 307 22.08 0.29 -24.69
N LEU A 308 21.57 1.30 -23.99
CA LEU A 308 20.63 1.16 -22.89
C LEU A 308 19.28 1.77 -23.27
N LYS A 309 18.21 1.15 -22.75
CA LYS A 309 16.86 1.69 -22.79
C LYS A 309 16.51 2.22 -21.40
N VAL A 310 16.13 3.48 -21.33
CA VAL A 310 15.77 4.17 -20.09
C VAL A 310 14.28 4.55 -20.16
N ALA A 311 13.54 4.15 -19.13
CA ALA A 311 12.15 4.53 -18.95
C ALA A 311 12.10 5.66 -17.91
N ASP A 312 11.84 6.88 -18.37
CA ASP A 312 11.67 8.03 -17.49
C ASP A 312 10.22 8.11 -17.00
N LEU A 313 10.04 8.02 -15.68
CA LEU A 313 8.76 8.13 -14.99
C LEU A 313 8.64 9.43 -14.17
N VAL A 314 9.64 10.30 -14.23
CA VAL A 314 9.71 11.58 -13.51
C VAL A 314 9.07 12.68 -14.33
N GLU A 315 9.31 12.70 -15.64
CA GLU A 315 8.56 13.52 -16.60
C GLU A 315 7.07 13.17 -16.55
N GLU A 316 6.24 14.21 -16.51
CA GLU A 316 4.78 14.10 -16.51
C GLU A 316 4.26 13.97 -17.94
N ASP A 317 4.86 14.70 -18.88
CA ASP A 317 4.47 14.63 -20.28
C ASP A 317 4.86 13.29 -20.92
N GLY A 318 3.87 12.60 -21.49
CA GLY A 318 4.06 11.30 -22.12
C GLY A 318 4.30 10.12 -21.16
N ARG A 319 4.21 10.32 -19.83
CA ARG A 319 4.40 9.26 -18.83
C ARG A 319 3.49 8.05 -19.04
N ASP A 320 2.24 8.29 -19.45
CA ASP A 320 1.26 7.22 -19.69
C ASP A 320 1.74 6.22 -20.75
N LYS A 321 2.44 6.70 -21.80
CA LYS A 321 3.03 5.85 -22.84
C LYS A 321 4.15 4.96 -22.29
N VAL A 322 5.00 5.53 -21.44
CA VAL A 322 6.10 4.80 -20.79
C VAL A 322 5.54 3.72 -19.87
N VAL A 323 4.52 4.06 -19.07
CA VAL A 323 3.83 3.11 -18.19
C VAL A 323 3.16 2.00 -19.01
N GLU A 324 2.48 2.33 -20.10
CA GLU A 324 1.87 1.35 -21.00
C GLU A 324 2.91 0.43 -21.64
N TYR A 325 4.04 0.98 -22.08
CA TYR A 325 5.17 0.18 -22.57
C TYR A 325 5.65 -0.80 -21.50
N LEU A 326 5.91 -0.33 -20.27
CA LEU A 326 6.40 -1.15 -19.16
C LEU A 326 5.41 -2.27 -18.80
N ARG A 327 4.10 -2.02 -18.82
CA ARG A 327 3.06 -3.03 -18.57
C ARG A 327 3.05 -4.16 -19.60
N ASN A 328 3.48 -3.87 -20.83
CA ASN A 328 3.46 -4.80 -21.95
C ASN A 328 4.81 -5.46 -22.23
N ILE A 329 5.85 -5.19 -21.41
CA ILE A 329 7.13 -5.89 -21.51
C ILE A 329 6.91 -7.37 -21.19
N LYS A 330 7.12 -8.21 -22.20
CA LYS A 330 7.20 -9.66 -22.01
C LYS A 330 8.60 -9.99 -21.48
N THR A 331 8.64 -10.66 -20.34
CA THR A 331 9.87 -11.20 -19.73
C THR A 331 10.16 -12.58 -20.27
#